data_AF-U5DAX1-F1
#
_entry.id   AF-U5DAX1-F1
#
_cell.length_a   1.000
_cell.length_b   1.000
_cell.length_c   1.000
_cell.angle_alpha   90.00
_cell.angle_beta   90.00
_cell.angle_gamma   90.00
#
_symmetry.space_group_name_H-M   'P 1'
#
loop_
_entity.id
_entity.type
_entity.pdbx_description
1 polymer ?
#
loop_
_entity_poly.entity_id
_entity_poly.type
_entity_poly.pdbx_seq_one_letter_code
_entity_poly.pdbx_strand_id
1 'polypeptide(L)'
;MGELQNRRYWLLKTEPSEWSWDHQSANGGLSIWDGVKNAQAQKNLRAMKIHDLCFFYHSGSKAREIVGIVEVLKEFYDSEKEGEPGMVEVKEVAPLKRPISLAEMKGEECLGEFALFRQPRLSVVPVPEGIWKRICEIVEFEEPEPEKAA
;
A
#
# COMPACT_ATOMS: atom_id res chain seq x y z
N MET A 1 19.30 20.57 11.74
CA MET A 1 19.31 19.20 11.19
C MET A 1 17.88 18.71 11.29
N GLY A 2 17.14 18.72 10.18
CA GLY A 2 15.76 18.22 10.17
C GLY A 2 15.76 16.74 10.51
N GLU A 3 14.83 16.32 11.37
CA GLU A 3 14.58 14.91 11.65
C GLU A 3 14.42 14.17 10.34
N LEU A 4 15.13 13.04 10.18
CA LEU A 4 14.79 12.03 9.19
C LEU A 4 13.33 11.65 9.44
N GLN A 5 12.44 12.05 8.53
CA GLN A 5 11.06 11.62 8.55
C GLN A 5 11.03 10.10 8.51
N ASN A 6 10.67 9.49 9.64
CA ASN A 6 10.63 8.04 9.78
C ASN A 6 9.32 7.49 9.20
N ARG A 7 9.07 7.79 7.92
CA ARG A 7 7.91 7.33 7.15
C ARG A 7 8.05 5.83 6.91
N ARG A 8 6.98 5.07 7.12
CA ARG A 8 6.95 3.65 6.79
C ARG A 8 6.22 3.43 5.48
N TYR A 9 6.57 2.31 4.86
CA TYR A 9 6.05 1.94 3.57
C TYR A 9 5.33 0.60 3.65
N TRP A 10 4.24 0.50 2.91
CA TRP A 10 3.36 -0.65 2.91
C TRP A 10 2.93 -1.02 1.50
N LEU A 11 2.36 -2.20 1.35
CA LEU A 11 1.67 -2.62 0.15
C LEU A 11 0.32 -3.19 0.55
N LEU A 12 -0.72 -2.68 -0.10
CA LEU A 12 -2.11 -3.01 0.15
C LEU A 12 -2.66 -3.78 -1.05
N LYS A 13 -3.08 -5.03 -0.82
CA LYS A 13 -3.66 -5.88 -1.86
C LYS A 13 -5.16 -5.73 -1.93
N THR A 14 -5.68 -5.64 -3.14
CA THR A 14 -7.10 -5.75 -3.46
C THR A 14 -7.28 -6.47 -4.80
N GLU A 15 -8.43 -7.10 -5.03
CA GLU A 15 -8.76 -7.62 -6.36
C GLU A 15 -9.41 -6.51 -7.19
N PRO A 16 -9.04 -6.32 -8.48
CA PRO A 16 -9.63 -5.26 -9.31
C PRO A 16 -11.15 -5.34 -9.44
N SER A 17 -11.73 -6.55 -9.31
CA SER A 17 -13.18 -6.75 -9.31
C SER A 17 -13.88 -6.28 -8.04
N GLU A 18 -13.14 -6.14 -6.93
CA GLU A 18 -13.66 -5.62 -5.66
C GLU A 18 -13.36 -4.12 -5.56
N TRP A 19 -12.10 -3.73 -5.71
CA TRP A 19 -11.67 -2.34 -5.64
C TRP A 19 -10.49 -2.08 -6.59
N SER A 20 -10.76 -1.53 -7.77
CA SER A 20 -9.73 -1.16 -8.75
C SER A 20 -9.16 0.24 -8.46
N TRP A 21 -8.11 0.61 -9.20
CA TRP A 21 -7.62 1.99 -9.16
C TRP A 21 -8.65 2.99 -9.69
N ASP A 22 -9.43 2.60 -10.70
CA ASP A 22 -10.52 3.44 -11.22
C ASP A 22 -11.61 3.66 -10.17
N HIS A 23 -11.93 2.65 -9.35
CA HIS A 23 -12.84 2.82 -8.21
C HIS A 23 -12.27 3.80 -7.18
N GLN A 24 -10.97 3.67 -6.84
CA GLN A 24 -10.29 4.60 -5.93
C GLN A 24 -10.40 6.05 -6.45
N SER A 25 -10.03 6.26 -7.71
CA SER A 25 -10.02 7.59 -8.34
C SER A 25 -11.44 8.19 -8.41
N ALA A 26 -12.42 7.38 -8.82
CA ALA A 26 -13.82 7.79 -8.92
C ALA A 26 -14.44 8.10 -7.55
N ASN A 27 -13.94 7.50 -6.46
CA ASN A 27 -14.40 7.74 -5.10
C ASN A 27 -13.68 8.94 -4.44
N GLY A 28 -13.34 9.97 -5.23
CA GLY A 28 -12.62 11.15 -4.76
C GLY A 28 -11.21 10.84 -4.25
N GLY A 29 -10.62 9.72 -4.70
CA GLY A 29 -9.33 9.27 -4.22
C GLY A 29 -9.37 8.69 -2.81
N LEU A 30 -10.52 8.40 -2.21
CA LEU A 30 -10.62 7.91 -0.81
C LEU A 30 -11.05 6.45 -0.75
N SER A 31 -10.53 5.69 0.23
CA SER A 31 -11.07 4.37 0.58
C SER A 31 -10.84 3.99 2.03
N ILE A 32 -11.78 3.23 2.57
CA ILE A 32 -11.62 2.52 3.85
C ILE A 32 -10.98 1.17 3.52
N TRP A 33 -9.85 0.86 4.15
CA TRP A 33 -9.15 -0.41 3.96
C TRP A 33 -9.61 -1.43 5.00
N ASP A 34 -10.82 -1.96 4.78
CA ASP A 34 -11.51 -2.90 5.65
C ASP A 34 -11.34 -4.38 5.21
N GLY A 35 -12.13 -5.29 5.78
CA GLY A 35 -12.20 -6.69 5.35
C GLY A 35 -10.95 -7.55 5.67
N VAL A 36 -9.90 -6.95 6.23
CA VAL A 36 -8.62 -7.63 6.52
C VAL A 36 -8.76 -8.57 7.72
N LYS A 37 -8.96 -9.87 7.48
CA LYS A 37 -9.14 -10.87 8.56
C LYS A 37 -7.85 -11.53 9.05
N ASN A 38 -6.76 -11.44 8.26
CA ASN A 38 -5.50 -12.08 8.63
C ASN A 38 -4.86 -11.34 9.83
N ALA A 39 -4.53 -12.06 10.90
CA ALA A 39 -4.01 -11.48 12.14
C ALA A 39 -2.68 -10.70 11.94
N GLN A 40 -1.79 -11.16 11.07
CA GLN A 40 -0.55 -10.43 10.77
C GLN A 40 -0.84 -9.17 9.94
N ALA A 41 -1.74 -9.25 8.96
CA ALA A 41 -2.16 -8.08 8.20
C ALA A 41 -2.85 -7.03 9.10
N GLN A 42 -3.68 -7.47 10.06
CA GLN A 42 -4.27 -6.60 11.08
C GLN A 42 -3.22 -5.92 11.96
N LYS A 43 -2.17 -6.66 12.38
CA LYS A 43 -1.03 -6.04 13.09
C LYS A 43 -0.32 -4.99 12.24
N ASN A 44 -0.20 -5.23 10.93
CA ASN A 44 0.40 -4.27 10.01
C ASN A 44 -0.48 -3.02 9.86
N LEU A 45 -1.81 -3.15 9.74
CA LEU A 45 -2.72 -2.01 9.75
C LEU A 45 -2.61 -1.20 11.06
N ARG A 46 -2.60 -1.86 12.22
CA ARG A 46 -2.41 -1.20 13.53
C ARG A 46 -1.06 -0.48 13.64
N ALA A 47 -0.08 -0.93 12.88
CA ALA A 47 1.23 -0.31 12.85
C ALA A 47 1.25 0.93 11.96
N MET A 48 0.33 1.15 11.02
CA MET A 48 0.36 2.32 10.12
C MET A 48 0.21 3.65 10.87
N LYS A 49 0.85 4.69 10.32
CA LYS A 49 0.75 6.08 10.80
C LYS A 49 0.28 7.00 9.69
N ILE A 50 -0.36 8.11 10.05
CA ILE A 50 -0.74 9.14 9.09
C ILE A 50 0.51 9.54 8.29
N HIS A 51 0.34 9.70 6.97
CA HIS A 51 1.41 9.96 6.01
C HIS A 51 2.33 8.78 5.68
N ASP A 52 2.12 7.58 6.22
CA ASP A 52 2.75 6.37 5.67
C ASP A 52 2.26 6.15 4.23
N LEU A 53 3.17 5.76 3.33
CA LEU A 53 2.86 5.52 1.93
C LEU A 53 2.67 4.03 1.63
N CYS A 54 1.76 3.76 0.71
CA CYS A 54 1.27 2.43 0.42
C CYS A 54 1.24 2.21 -1.09
N PHE A 55 1.87 1.14 -1.56
CA PHE A 55 1.62 0.63 -2.90
C PHE A 55 0.21 0.04 -2.98
N PHE A 56 -0.58 0.52 -3.94
CA PHE A 56 -1.88 -0.06 -4.29
C PHE A 56 -1.62 -1.23 -5.26
N TYR A 57 -1.83 -2.45 -4.77
CA TYR A 57 -1.50 -3.67 -5.49
C TYR A 57 -2.76 -4.41 -5.92
N HIS A 58 -2.92 -4.56 -7.24
CA HIS A 58 -3.91 -5.45 -7.81
C HIS A 58 -3.45 -6.90 -7.66
N SER A 59 -4.31 -7.71 -7.07
CA SER A 59 -4.08 -9.13 -6.79
C SER A 59 -5.13 -10.01 -7.49
N GLY A 60 -4.90 -11.33 -7.46
CA GLY A 60 -5.78 -12.31 -8.09
C GLY A 60 -5.19 -12.96 -9.34
N SER A 61 -6.02 -13.61 -10.14
CA SER A 61 -5.63 -14.27 -11.40
C SER A 61 -5.58 -13.30 -12.58
N LYS A 62 -6.36 -12.21 -12.53
CA LYS A 62 -6.47 -11.22 -13.61
C LYS A 62 -5.33 -10.19 -13.61
N ALA A 63 -4.83 -9.82 -12.44
CA ALA A 63 -3.76 -8.85 -12.28
C ALA A 63 -2.92 -9.15 -11.03
N ARG A 64 -1.60 -8.91 -11.13
CA ARG A 64 -0.62 -9.10 -10.06
C ARG A 64 0.46 -8.04 -10.20
N GLU A 65 0.12 -6.81 -9.82
CA GLU A 65 0.93 -5.63 -10.12
C GLU A 65 0.62 -4.48 -9.19
N ILE A 66 1.60 -3.60 -9.01
CA ILE A 66 1.39 -2.29 -8.37
C ILE A 66 0.90 -1.33 -9.45
N VAL A 67 -0.18 -0.61 -9.17
CA VAL A 67 -0.82 0.29 -10.14
C VAL A 67 -0.85 1.76 -9.71
N GLY A 68 -0.66 2.02 -8.42
CA GLY A 68 -0.71 3.38 -7.88
C GLY A 68 -0.20 3.44 -6.45
N ILE A 69 -0.23 4.64 -5.89
CA ILE A 69 0.23 4.92 -4.53
C ILE A 69 -0.87 5.66 -3.78
N VAL A 70 -1.10 5.20 -2.55
CA VAL A 70 -2.00 5.83 -1.59
C VAL A 70 -1.23 6.18 -0.32
N GLU A 71 -1.77 7.10 0.47
CA GLU A 71 -1.25 7.55 1.76
C GLU A 71 -2.27 7.25 2.84
N VAL A 72 -1.81 6.85 4.03
CA VAL A 72 -2.66 6.69 5.20
C VAL A 72 -3.20 8.06 5.64
N LEU A 73 -4.52 8.23 5.49
CA LEU A 73 -5.26 9.42 5.89
C LEU A 73 -5.72 9.33 7.35
N LYS A 74 -6.08 8.13 7.81
CA LYS A 74 -6.52 7.86 9.18
C LYS A 74 -5.89 6.58 9.70
N GLU A 75 -5.30 6.66 10.89
CA GLU A 75 -4.74 5.50 11.57
C GLU A 75 -5.83 4.47 11.92
N PHE A 76 -5.39 3.30 12.36
CA PHE A 76 -6.26 2.19 12.67
C PHE A 76 -7.38 2.54 13.65
N TYR A 77 -8.59 2.10 13.34
CA TYR A 77 -9.74 2.10 14.24
C TYR A 77 -10.54 0.80 14.12
N ASP A 78 -11.19 0.39 15.21
CA ASP A 78 -12.02 -0.83 15.23
C ASP A 78 -13.36 -0.57 14.51
N SER A 79 -13.95 -1.61 13.92
CA SER A 79 -15.29 -1.53 13.32
C SER A 79 -16.35 -1.26 14.38
N GLU A 80 -17.36 -0.45 14.06
CA GLU A 80 -18.54 -0.27 14.91
C GLU A 80 -19.42 -1.54 14.95
N LYS A 81 -19.24 -2.44 13.98
CA LYS A 81 -19.98 -3.70 13.93
C LYS A 81 -19.22 -4.79 14.69
N GLU A 82 -19.92 -5.41 15.65
CA GLU A 82 -19.37 -6.47 16.47
C GLU A 82 -18.86 -7.65 15.61
N GLY A 83 -17.62 -8.06 15.86
CA GLY A 83 -16.97 -9.18 15.18
C GLY A 83 -16.33 -8.85 13.83
N GLU A 84 -16.46 -7.62 13.32
CA GLU A 84 -15.75 -7.17 12.12
C GLU A 84 -14.32 -6.70 12.46
N PRO A 85 -13.33 -6.95 11.59
CA PRO A 85 -11.97 -6.47 11.79
C PRO A 85 -11.90 -4.94 11.70
N GLY A 86 -10.93 -4.33 12.40
CA GLY A 86 -10.66 -2.90 12.23
C GLY A 86 -9.94 -2.58 10.92
N MET A 87 -9.84 -1.29 10.65
CA MET A 87 -9.50 -0.73 9.33
C MET A 87 -8.69 0.56 9.46
N VAL A 88 -8.15 1.03 8.35
CA VAL A 88 -7.53 2.36 8.18
C VAL A 88 -8.27 3.08 7.05
N GLU A 89 -8.04 4.39 6.88
CA GLU A 89 -8.48 5.10 5.67
C GLU A 89 -7.26 5.57 4.90
N VAL A 90 -7.31 5.45 3.57
CA VAL A 90 -6.24 5.85 2.67
C VAL A 90 -6.75 6.83 1.61
N LYS A 91 -5.89 7.75 1.21
CA LYS A 91 -6.12 8.69 0.11
C LYS A 91 -5.16 8.43 -1.04
N GLU A 92 -5.62 8.63 -2.26
CA GLU A 92 -4.80 8.62 -3.46
C GLU A 92 -3.69 9.66 -3.37
N VAL A 93 -2.50 9.26 -3.79
CA VAL A 93 -1.35 10.16 -4.01
C VAL A 93 -1.15 10.35 -5.50
N ALA A 94 -0.94 9.24 -6.23
CA ALA A 94 -0.79 9.26 -7.67
C ALA A 94 -0.98 7.86 -8.29
N PRO A 95 -1.49 7.78 -9.53
CA PRO A 95 -1.33 6.58 -10.34
C PRO A 95 0.14 6.39 -10.72
N LEU A 96 0.56 5.13 -10.94
CA LEU A 96 1.85 4.90 -11.59
C LEU A 96 1.72 5.16 -13.09
N LYS A 97 2.74 5.81 -13.69
CA LYS A 97 2.82 6.01 -15.15
C LYS A 97 2.74 4.69 -15.91
N ARG A 98 3.32 3.63 -15.33
CA ARG A 98 3.19 2.25 -15.76
C ARG A 98 3.04 1.34 -14.54
N PRO A 99 2.17 0.33 -14.59
CA PRO A 99 2.16 -0.72 -13.58
C PRO A 99 3.50 -1.48 -13.57
N ILE A 100 3.85 -2.03 -12.40
CA ILE A 100 4.98 -2.96 -12.26
C ILE A 100 4.46 -4.31 -11.78
N SER A 101 4.69 -5.35 -12.59
CA SER A 101 4.15 -6.67 -12.34
C SER A 101 4.93 -7.44 -11.27
N LEU A 102 4.29 -8.43 -10.64
CA LEU A 102 4.95 -9.37 -9.73
C LEU A 102 6.09 -10.14 -10.42
N ALA A 103 5.94 -10.44 -11.71
CA ALA A 103 6.97 -11.13 -12.47
C ALA A 103 8.20 -10.23 -12.68
N GLU A 104 7.98 -8.97 -13.04
CA GLU A 104 9.04 -7.96 -13.14
C GLU A 104 9.73 -7.75 -11.80
N MET A 105 8.96 -7.53 -10.72
CA MET A 105 9.53 -7.37 -9.37
C MET A 105 10.36 -8.58 -8.93
N LYS A 106 9.99 -9.81 -9.32
CA LYS A 106 10.77 -11.02 -9.01
C LYS A 106 12.05 -11.15 -9.83
N GLY A 107 12.14 -10.48 -10.98
CA GLY A 107 13.34 -10.43 -11.81
C GLY A 107 14.41 -9.48 -11.24
N GLU A 108 14.02 -8.58 -10.34
CA GLU A 108 14.94 -7.64 -9.68
C GLU A 108 15.61 -8.29 -8.47
N GLU A 109 16.89 -8.62 -8.58
CA GLU A 109 17.65 -9.30 -7.53
C GLU A 109 17.61 -8.56 -6.18
N CYS A 110 17.68 -7.23 -6.23
CA CYS A 110 17.63 -6.36 -5.04
C CYS A 110 16.27 -6.37 -4.32
N LEU A 111 15.21 -6.91 -4.93
CA LEU A 111 13.90 -7.10 -4.31
C LEU A 111 13.74 -8.50 -3.70
N GLY A 112 14.75 -9.37 -3.75
CA GLY A 112 14.64 -10.78 -3.39
C GLY A 112 14.10 -11.06 -1.98
N GLU A 113 14.31 -10.15 -1.03
CA GLU A 113 13.80 -10.28 0.34
C GLU A 113 12.37 -9.75 0.54
N PHE A 114 11.71 -9.24 -0.50
CA PHE A 114 10.39 -8.64 -0.37
C PHE A 114 9.37 -9.66 0.17
N ALA A 115 8.75 -9.33 1.30
CA ALA A 115 7.76 -10.18 1.96
C ALA A 115 6.60 -10.57 1.04
N LEU A 116 6.29 -9.75 0.03
CA LEU A 116 5.32 -10.04 -1.02
C LEU A 116 5.56 -11.41 -1.70
N PHE A 117 6.82 -11.79 -1.93
CA PHE A 117 7.18 -13.01 -2.65
C PHE A 117 7.07 -14.25 -1.77
N ARG A 118 7.41 -14.10 -0.48
CA ARG A 118 7.46 -15.19 0.50
C ARG A 118 6.09 -15.43 1.17
N GLN A 119 5.24 -14.41 1.20
CA GLN A 119 3.93 -14.45 1.87
C GLN A 119 2.80 -14.02 0.92
N PRO A 120 2.46 -14.84 -0.10
CA PRO A 120 1.48 -14.46 -1.12
C PRO A 120 0.08 -14.18 -0.55
N ARG A 121 -0.28 -14.82 0.57
CA ARG A 121 -1.58 -14.68 1.25
C ARG A 121 -1.66 -13.48 2.21
N LEU A 122 -0.55 -12.77 2.47
CA LEU A 122 -0.56 -11.58 3.31
C LEU A 122 -1.08 -10.39 2.48
N SER A 123 -2.20 -9.78 2.88
CA SER A 123 -2.87 -8.70 2.12
C SER A 123 -2.35 -7.29 2.44
N VAL A 124 -1.77 -7.11 3.63
CA VAL A 124 -1.12 -5.87 4.05
C VAL A 124 0.32 -6.21 4.36
N VAL A 125 1.25 -5.71 3.54
CA VAL A 125 2.64 -6.17 3.53
C VAL A 125 3.56 -5.01 3.90
N PRO A 126 4.48 -5.14 4.86
CA PRO A 126 5.49 -4.12 5.11
C PRO A 126 6.47 -4.05 3.92
N VAL A 127 6.83 -2.85 3.52
CA VAL A 127 7.79 -2.58 2.45
C VAL A 127 9.03 -1.94 3.09
N PRO A 128 10.18 -2.63 3.11
CA PRO A 128 11.44 -2.01 3.50
C PRO A 128 11.75 -0.79 2.63
N GLU A 129 12.32 0.26 3.22
CA GLU A 129 12.64 1.52 2.52
C GLU A 129 13.49 1.30 1.25
N GLY A 130 14.49 0.40 1.30
CA GLY A 130 15.29 0.07 0.13
C GLY A 130 14.48 -0.54 -1.02
N ILE A 131 13.48 -1.36 -0.71
CA ILE A 131 12.56 -1.95 -1.69
C ILE A 131 11.62 -0.87 -2.25
N TRP A 132 11.09 0.00 -1.37
CA TRP A 132 10.25 1.13 -1.78
C TRP A 132 10.97 2.01 -2.80
N LYS A 133 12.15 2.53 -2.42
CA LYS A 133 12.97 3.40 -3.28
C LYS A 133 13.26 2.75 -4.63
N ARG A 134 13.65 1.48 -4.61
CA ARG A 134 13.94 0.74 -5.83
C ARG A 134 12.72 0.62 -6.75
N ILE A 135 11.55 0.30 -6.20
CA ILE A 135 10.32 0.24 -7.01
C ILE A 135 9.99 1.62 -7.56
N CYS A 136 10.08 2.68 -6.75
CA CYS A 136 9.86 4.06 -7.19
C CYS A 136 10.80 4.48 -8.34
N GLU A 137 12.08 4.11 -8.30
CA GLU A 137 13.04 4.32 -9.40
C GLU A 137 12.57 3.63 -10.69
N ILE A 138 12.18 2.35 -10.60
CA ILE A 138 11.77 1.53 -11.75
C ILE A 138 10.53 2.09 -12.45
N VAL A 139 9.61 2.66 -11.68
CA VAL A 139 8.32 3.21 -12.17
C VAL A 139 8.35 4.74 -12.33
N GLU A 140 9.52 5.35 -12.15
CA GLU A 140 9.74 6.80 -12.24
C GLU A 140 8.77 7.63 -11.39
N PHE A 141 8.54 7.17 -10.15
CA PHE A 141 7.75 7.88 -9.16
C PHE A 141 8.64 8.71 -8.25
N GLU A 142 8.34 10.00 -8.16
CA GLU A 142 8.96 10.92 -7.21
C GLU A 142 8.07 11.04 -5.97
N GLU A 143 8.62 10.71 -4.81
CA GLU A 143 7.88 10.78 -3.55
C GLU A 143 7.51 12.25 -3.25
N PRO A 144 6.24 12.55 -2.96
CA PRO A 144 5.86 13.91 -2.61
C PRO A 144 6.49 14.30 -1.27
N GLU A 145 6.93 15.56 -1.18
CA GLU A 145 7.26 16.14 0.11
C GLU A 145 6.03 16.00 1.02
N PRO A 146 6.19 15.50 2.26
CA PRO A 146 5.08 15.48 3.19
C PRO A 146 4.54 16.89 3.34
N GLU A 147 3.23 17.00 3.18
CA GLU A 147 2.51 18.24 3.38
C GLU A 147 2.89 18.79 4.76
N LYS A 148 3.48 19.98 4.79
CA LYS A 148 3.76 20.65 6.06
C LYS A 148 2.42 20.83 6.75
N ALA A 149 2.24 20.24 7.91
CA ALA A 149 1.08 20.51 8.75
C ALA A 149 0.93 22.04 8.88
N ALA A 150 -0.18 22.56 8.36
CA ALA A 150 -0.53 23.97 8.44
C ALA A 150 -0.84 24.37 9.90
#